data_AF-A0A9D6STD1-F1
#
_entry.id   AF-A0A9D6STD1-F1
#
_cell.length_a   1.000
_cell.length_b   1.000
_cell.length_c   1.000
_cell.angle_alpha   90.00
_cell.angle_beta   90.00
_cell.angle_gamma   90.00
#
_symmetry.space_group_name_H-M   'P 1'
#
loop_
_entity.id
_entity.type
_entity.pdbx_description
1 polymer ?
#
loop_
_entity_poly.entity_id
_entity_poly.type
_entity_poly.pdbx_seq_one_letter_code
_entity_poly.pdbx_strand_id
1 'polypeptide(L)'
;MVKIVEPQEPGLNEIERILHEYKQGISMAIEKEVAQLRRRAEEESAQTIARANEQATAITNQVQQKADQLIVETEARLKKEAKERAQKEVEQIVRISKDDAARLLASARQQGEDIAREIVATAKKDAERLSREAAEEARKEGDRLTKGALDFRQRVEREVEEIRRRAREEAARLIEDDRETAQKRREKEIAGIMAEAKQKADLVINEAKTKAQEERDRLAAHVISTIRGKAEAEAAQIIAAARKEAESSVIQGRKRLWANLEKSVSMIAEVQETLKRAIEEAETQTMKEGQPEPIAPADELVQRPGQPARIELNGASMPTQNQDATYNGKVGMIIVPPADYNQIRSFEKALMQIPNLRLLGKGGTQDGGNWVNIELSQPMQILELLKRIDVVRDAVENGENIIIALKTK
;
A
#
# COMPACT_ATOMS: atom_id res chain seq x y z
N MET A 1 -136.86 147.00 99.76
CA MET A 1 -137.46 145.73 100.25
C MET A 1 -138.14 145.10 99.05
N VAL A 2 -137.99 143.78 98.79
CA VAL A 2 -138.55 143.07 97.60
C VAL A 2 -137.86 143.53 96.27
N LYS A 3 -137.22 142.74 95.39
CA LYS A 3 -137.35 141.37 94.83
C LYS A 3 -138.35 141.27 93.66
N ILE A 4 -137.88 141.20 92.40
CA ILE A 4 -138.58 140.72 91.18
C ILE A 4 -137.55 140.72 90.02
N VAL A 5 -137.11 139.53 89.54
CA VAL A 5 -137.44 138.84 88.26
C VAL A 5 -136.51 139.22 87.09
N GLU A 6 -136.13 138.20 86.31
CA GLU A 6 -135.24 138.25 85.13
C GLU A 6 -135.93 138.81 83.88
N PRO A 7 -135.13 139.22 82.88
CA PRO A 7 -135.39 138.83 81.50
C PRO A 7 -134.21 138.08 80.88
N GLN A 8 -134.51 137.07 80.05
CA GLN A 8 -133.52 136.42 79.18
C GLN A 8 -133.23 137.29 77.95
N GLU A 9 -131.96 137.49 77.60
CA GLU A 9 -131.58 138.15 76.34
C GLU A 9 -131.28 137.11 75.24
N PRO A 10 -132.05 137.07 74.14
CA PRO A 10 -131.90 136.03 73.11
C PRO A 10 -130.77 136.30 72.09
N GLY A 11 -129.94 137.34 72.29
CA GLY A 11 -129.00 137.85 71.27
C GLY A 11 -127.68 137.08 71.09
N LEU A 12 -127.24 136.31 72.09
CA LEU A 12 -125.94 135.61 72.02
C LEU A 12 -125.95 134.40 71.08
N ASN A 13 -127.11 133.74 70.95
CA ASN A 13 -127.22 132.40 70.35
C ASN A 13 -126.87 132.37 68.85
N GLU A 14 -127.11 133.45 68.10
CA GLU A 14 -126.73 133.52 66.67
C GLU A 14 -125.26 133.89 66.46
N ILE A 15 -124.65 134.69 67.36
CA ILE A 15 -123.20 134.91 67.36
C ILE A 15 -122.48 133.61 67.75
N GLU A 16 -123.01 132.85 68.71
CA GLU A 16 -122.52 131.52 69.05
C GLU A 16 -122.71 130.52 67.91
N ARG A 17 -123.85 130.55 67.19
CA ARG A 17 -124.05 129.70 66.00
C ARG A 17 -123.07 130.04 64.88
N ILE A 18 -122.86 131.32 64.57
CA ILE A 18 -121.86 131.75 63.58
C ILE A 18 -120.44 131.38 64.05
N LEU A 19 -120.10 131.57 65.32
CA LEU A 19 -118.81 131.11 65.87
C LEU A 19 -118.68 129.59 65.85
N HIS A 20 -119.76 128.82 65.96
CA HIS A 20 -119.75 127.37 65.87
C HIS A 20 -119.60 126.90 64.42
N GLU A 21 -120.36 127.46 63.48
CA GLU A 21 -120.23 127.24 62.03
C GLU A 21 -118.83 127.64 61.53
N TYR A 22 -118.27 128.77 62.01
CA TYR A 22 -116.93 129.23 61.63
C TYR A 22 -115.83 128.38 62.28
N LYS A 23 -115.99 127.97 63.55
CA LYS A 23 -115.10 126.97 64.18
C LYS A 23 -115.17 125.62 63.46
N GLN A 24 -116.36 125.18 63.05
CA GLN A 24 -116.56 123.92 62.34
C GLN A 24 -115.98 123.99 60.92
N GLY A 25 -116.16 125.11 60.21
CA GLY A 25 -115.52 125.37 58.92
C GLY A 25 -114.00 125.43 59.01
N ILE A 26 -113.46 126.08 60.05
CA ILE A 26 -112.01 126.08 60.34
C ILE A 26 -111.52 124.68 60.70
N SER A 27 -112.21 123.94 61.57
CA SER A 27 -111.85 122.56 61.90
C SER A 27 -111.90 121.65 60.68
N MET A 28 -112.91 121.74 59.83
CA MET A 28 -113.00 120.98 58.57
C MET A 28 -111.91 121.39 57.58
N ALA A 29 -111.53 122.67 57.52
CA ALA A 29 -110.41 123.13 56.68
C ALA A 29 -109.07 122.61 57.22
N ILE A 30 -108.86 122.64 58.55
CA ILE A 30 -107.67 122.09 59.22
C ILE A 30 -107.62 120.57 59.05
N GLU A 31 -108.70 119.84 59.26
CA GLU A 31 -108.78 118.39 59.06
C GLU A 31 -108.51 118.03 57.59
N LYS A 32 -109.02 118.82 56.64
CA LYS A 32 -108.76 118.63 55.21
C LYS A 32 -107.30 118.91 54.83
N GLU A 33 -106.69 119.97 55.34
CA GLU A 33 -105.26 120.23 55.13
C GLU A 33 -104.38 119.20 55.85
N VAL A 34 -104.71 118.80 57.09
CA VAL A 34 -104.01 117.72 57.80
C VAL A 34 -104.14 116.39 57.06
N ALA A 35 -105.30 116.08 56.46
CA ALA A 35 -105.48 114.91 55.62
C ALA A 35 -104.70 115.01 54.28
N GLN A 36 -104.64 116.19 53.65
CA GLN A 36 -103.84 116.40 52.44
C GLN A 36 -102.33 116.38 52.72
N LEU A 37 -101.88 116.93 53.84
CA LEU A 37 -100.50 116.88 54.30
C LEU A 37 -100.09 115.46 54.69
N ARG A 38 -100.93 114.72 55.42
CA ARG A 38 -100.71 113.28 55.68
C ARG A 38 -100.62 112.50 54.38
N ARG A 39 -101.58 112.68 53.47
CA ARG A 39 -101.57 111.99 52.18
C ARG A 39 -100.35 112.32 51.32
N ARG A 40 -99.92 113.59 51.25
CA ARG A 40 -98.67 113.96 50.56
C ARG A 40 -97.45 113.36 51.25
N ALA A 41 -97.37 113.39 52.57
CA ALA A 41 -96.28 112.77 53.32
C ALA A 41 -96.25 111.25 53.15
N GLU A 42 -97.42 110.59 53.06
CA GLU A 42 -97.56 109.16 52.75
C GLU A 42 -97.14 108.85 51.31
N GLU A 43 -97.56 109.66 50.32
CA GLU A 43 -97.18 109.51 48.90
C GLU A 43 -95.67 109.79 48.68
N GLU A 44 -95.10 110.83 49.32
CA GLU A 44 -93.66 111.15 49.29
C GLU A 44 -92.83 110.11 50.06
N SER A 45 -93.30 109.63 51.21
CA SER A 45 -92.65 108.55 51.97
C SER A 45 -92.66 107.25 51.18
N ALA A 46 -93.81 106.86 50.60
CA ALA A 46 -93.91 105.69 49.75
C ALA A 46 -93.01 105.79 48.50
N GLN A 47 -92.93 106.96 47.85
CA GLN A 47 -92.02 107.19 46.73
C GLN A 47 -90.54 107.16 47.16
N THR A 48 -90.22 107.66 48.36
CA THR A 48 -88.85 107.62 48.91
C THR A 48 -88.45 106.18 49.26
N ILE A 49 -89.34 105.42 49.89
CA ILE A 49 -89.15 103.99 50.18
C ILE A 49 -89.03 103.17 48.88
N ALA A 50 -89.86 103.45 47.87
CA ALA A 50 -89.77 102.79 46.57
C ALA A 50 -88.41 103.04 45.90
N ARG A 51 -87.97 104.31 45.80
CA ARG A 51 -86.65 104.65 45.26
C ARG A 51 -85.50 104.05 46.07
N ALA A 52 -85.61 104.02 47.40
CA ALA A 52 -84.60 103.39 48.26
C ALA A 52 -84.53 101.87 48.03
N ASN A 53 -85.67 101.21 47.84
CA ASN A 53 -85.73 99.78 47.52
C ASN A 53 -85.23 99.47 46.09
N GLU A 54 -85.54 100.32 45.11
CA GLU A 54 -84.99 100.24 43.75
C GLU A 54 -83.46 100.40 43.75
N GLN A 55 -82.94 101.42 44.46
CA GLN A 55 -81.50 101.66 44.60
C GLN A 55 -80.81 100.52 45.35
N ALA A 56 -81.39 100.02 46.45
CA ALA A 56 -80.87 98.86 47.17
C ALA A 56 -80.82 97.62 46.27
N THR A 57 -81.89 97.33 45.53
CA THR A 57 -81.95 96.21 44.58
C THR A 57 -80.93 96.36 43.46
N ALA A 58 -80.76 97.57 42.90
CA ALA A 58 -79.75 97.84 41.88
C ALA A 58 -78.32 97.67 42.42
N ILE A 59 -78.05 98.09 43.66
CA ILE A 59 -76.76 97.88 44.34
C ILE A 59 -76.53 96.38 44.59
N THR A 60 -77.51 95.65 45.13
CA THR A 60 -77.41 94.19 45.33
C THR A 60 -77.14 93.46 44.03
N ASN A 61 -77.86 93.78 42.95
CA ASN A 61 -77.64 93.16 41.64
C ASN A 61 -76.25 93.50 41.07
N GLN A 62 -75.77 94.75 41.22
CA GLN A 62 -74.43 95.13 40.75
C GLN A 62 -73.31 94.48 41.59
N VAL A 63 -73.51 94.33 42.91
CA VAL A 63 -72.58 93.63 43.81
C VAL A 63 -72.54 92.14 43.46
N GLN A 64 -73.69 91.50 43.23
CA GLN A 64 -73.76 90.10 42.81
C GLN A 64 -73.06 89.90 41.45
N GLN A 65 -73.38 90.71 40.44
CA GLN A 65 -72.75 90.63 39.12
C GLN A 65 -71.22 90.80 39.20
N LYS A 66 -70.72 91.71 40.05
CA LYS A 66 -69.28 91.90 40.28
C LYS A 66 -68.64 90.73 41.03
N ALA A 67 -69.36 90.12 41.98
CA ALA A 67 -68.90 88.92 42.68
C ALA A 67 -68.80 87.73 41.72
N ASP A 68 -69.82 87.51 40.89
CA ASP A 68 -69.85 86.44 39.88
C ASP A 68 -68.73 86.62 38.84
N GLN A 69 -68.50 87.85 38.37
CA GLN A 69 -67.37 88.19 37.50
C GLN A 69 -66.02 87.90 38.17
N LEU A 70 -65.83 88.34 39.42
CA LEU A 70 -64.59 88.12 40.16
C LEU A 70 -64.32 86.63 40.42
N ILE A 71 -65.37 85.83 40.68
CA ILE A 71 -65.28 84.37 40.81
C ILE A 71 -64.80 83.76 39.48
N VAL A 72 -65.45 84.08 38.36
CA VAL A 72 -65.10 83.54 37.03
C VAL A 72 -63.67 83.93 36.61
N GLU A 73 -63.25 85.18 36.85
CA GLU A 73 -61.87 85.62 36.60
C GLU A 73 -60.85 84.90 37.49
N THR A 74 -61.18 84.71 38.77
CA THR A 74 -60.32 84.01 39.72
C THR A 74 -60.20 82.53 39.38
N GLU A 75 -61.29 81.85 39.04
CA GLU A 75 -61.28 80.46 38.57
C GLU A 75 -60.48 80.31 37.26
N ALA A 76 -60.70 81.19 36.27
CA ALA A 76 -59.96 81.17 35.02
C ALA A 76 -58.45 81.37 35.25
N ARG A 77 -58.07 82.29 36.14
CA ARG A 77 -56.69 82.53 36.54
C ARG A 77 -56.09 81.34 37.28
N LEU A 78 -56.75 80.80 38.29
CA LEU A 78 -56.27 79.63 39.05
C LEU A 78 -56.12 78.41 38.15
N LYS A 79 -57.07 78.17 37.24
CA LYS A 79 -57.01 77.10 36.24
C LYS A 79 -55.85 77.27 35.25
N LYS A 80 -55.54 78.51 34.86
CA LYS A 80 -54.37 78.84 34.03
C LYS A 80 -53.06 78.61 34.80
N GLU A 81 -52.92 79.17 36.01
CA GLU A 81 -51.72 79.01 36.83
C GLU A 81 -51.46 77.53 37.20
N ALA A 82 -52.50 76.76 37.52
CA ALA A 82 -52.40 75.33 37.77
C ALA A 82 -51.94 74.55 36.52
N LYS A 83 -52.49 74.86 35.34
CA LYS A 83 -52.05 74.25 34.07
C LYS A 83 -50.60 74.58 33.74
N GLU A 84 -50.17 75.83 33.93
CA GLU A 84 -48.78 76.24 33.68
C GLU A 84 -47.78 75.61 34.65
N ARG A 85 -48.15 75.42 35.93
CA ARG A 85 -47.31 74.69 36.90
C ARG A 85 -47.21 73.21 36.54
N ALA A 86 -48.34 72.55 36.30
CA ALA A 86 -48.37 71.14 35.90
C ALA A 86 -47.59 70.88 34.59
N GLN A 87 -47.69 71.79 33.61
CA GLN A 87 -46.90 71.68 32.37
C GLN A 87 -45.38 71.81 32.64
N LYS A 88 -44.96 72.77 33.47
CA LYS A 88 -43.53 72.95 33.83
C LYS A 88 -42.99 71.75 34.61
N GLU A 89 -43.78 71.17 35.52
CA GLU A 89 -43.41 69.95 36.25
C GLU A 89 -43.27 68.75 35.31
N VAL A 90 -44.21 68.56 34.36
CA VAL A 90 -44.10 67.52 33.32
C VAL A 90 -42.87 67.73 32.43
N GLU A 91 -42.60 68.95 31.98
CA GLU A 91 -41.41 69.28 31.18
C GLU A 91 -40.11 69.01 31.96
N GLN A 92 -40.07 69.33 33.26
CA GLN A 92 -38.94 69.04 34.14
C GLN A 92 -38.74 67.52 34.35
N ILE A 93 -39.81 66.77 34.61
CA ILE A 93 -39.75 65.30 34.78
C ILE A 93 -39.28 64.63 33.48
N VAL A 94 -39.82 65.05 32.33
CA VAL A 94 -39.41 64.55 31.01
C VAL A 94 -37.95 64.88 30.70
N ARG A 95 -37.45 66.07 31.11
CA ARG A 95 -36.05 66.42 30.95
C ARG A 95 -35.14 65.54 31.82
N ILE A 96 -35.41 65.44 33.13
CA ILE A 96 -34.62 64.61 34.05
C ILE A 96 -34.59 63.16 33.57
N SER A 97 -35.75 62.61 33.18
CA SER A 97 -35.86 61.25 32.67
C SER A 97 -35.06 61.01 31.38
N LYS A 98 -34.95 62.02 30.50
CA LYS A 98 -34.10 61.97 29.30
C LYS A 98 -32.61 62.05 29.64
N ASP A 99 -32.23 62.95 30.53
CA ASP A 99 -30.84 63.14 30.95
C ASP A 99 -30.31 61.88 31.67
N ASP A 100 -31.12 61.25 32.52
CA ASP A 100 -30.78 59.99 33.21
C ASP A 100 -30.83 58.76 32.28
N ALA A 101 -31.78 58.69 31.34
CA ALA A 101 -31.75 57.64 30.30
C ALA A 101 -30.49 57.75 29.41
N ALA A 102 -30.06 58.97 29.08
CA ALA A 102 -28.83 59.20 28.33
C ALA A 102 -27.59 58.77 29.13
N ARG A 103 -27.54 59.06 30.44
CA ARG A 103 -26.48 58.59 31.35
C ARG A 103 -26.42 57.06 31.46
N LEU A 104 -27.56 56.40 31.62
CA LEU A 104 -27.65 54.94 31.66
C LEU A 104 -27.17 54.31 30.35
N LEU A 105 -27.59 54.84 29.20
CA LEU A 105 -27.12 54.36 27.89
C LEU A 105 -25.62 54.60 27.67
N ALA A 106 -25.06 55.72 28.14
CA ALA A 106 -23.62 55.99 28.08
C ALA A 106 -22.82 55.03 28.98
N SER A 107 -23.28 54.80 30.21
CA SER A 107 -22.65 53.87 31.15
C SER A 107 -22.69 52.42 30.66
N ALA A 108 -23.84 51.97 30.15
CA ALA A 108 -23.99 50.63 29.57
C ALA A 108 -23.11 50.42 28.32
N ARG A 109 -22.95 51.45 27.48
CA ARG A 109 -22.01 51.42 26.34
C ARG A 109 -20.55 51.30 26.80
N GLN A 110 -20.14 52.11 27.78
CA GLN A 110 -18.78 52.06 28.33
C GLN A 110 -18.46 50.68 28.91
N GLN A 111 -19.37 50.12 29.73
CA GLN A 111 -19.22 48.77 30.28
C GLN A 111 -19.17 47.70 29.17
N GLY A 112 -20.01 47.83 28.14
CA GLY A 112 -19.98 46.93 26.97
C GLY A 112 -18.67 47.00 26.19
N GLU A 113 -18.10 48.19 26.01
CA GLU A 113 -16.78 48.37 25.38
C GLU A 113 -15.66 47.77 26.23
N ASP A 114 -15.64 47.99 27.54
CA ASP A 114 -14.57 47.48 28.40
C ASP A 114 -14.61 45.95 28.52
N ILE A 115 -15.80 45.34 28.63
CA ILE A 115 -16.00 43.89 28.56
C ILE A 115 -15.54 43.35 27.19
N ALA A 116 -15.89 44.01 26.08
CA ALA A 116 -15.46 43.59 24.75
C ALA A 116 -13.93 43.66 24.58
N ARG A 117 -13.28 44.69 25.14
CA ARG A 117 -11.81 44.84 25.15
C ARG A 117 -11.16 43.71 25.98
N GLU A 118 -11.70 43.37 27.14
CA GLU A 118 -11.20 42.28 28.00
C GLU A 118 -11.33 40.90 27.32
N ILE A 119 -12.47 40.63 26.69
CA ILE A 119 -12.70 39.39 25.91
C ILE A 119 -11.69 39.30 24.76
N VAL A 120 -11.49 40.37 23.98
CA VAL A 120 -10.53 40.39 22.88
C VAL A 120 -9.07 40.26 23.36
N ALA A 121 -8.71 40.87 24.49
CA ALA A 121 -7.38 40.74 25.09
C ALA A 121 -7.11 39.31 25.56
N THR A 122 -8.09 38.68 26.23
CA THR A 122 -8.01 37.29 26.70
C THR A 122 -7.92 36.32 25.52
N ALA A 123 -8.79 36.46 24.52
CA ALA A 123 -8.78 35.61 23.33
C ALA A 123 -7.46 35.70 22.54
N LYS A 124 -6.84 36.89 22.45
CA LYS A 124 -5.50 37.04 21.86
C LYS A 124 -4.43 36.32 22.66
N LYS A 125 -4.44 36.47 24.00
CA LYS A 125 -3.48 35.81 24.90
C LYS A 125 -3.55 34.29 24.81
N ASP A 126 -4.76 33.71 24.74
CA ASP A 126 -4.93 32.27 24.57
C ASP A 126 -4.57 31.80 23.15
N ALA A 127 -4.89 32.56 22.10
CA ALA A 127 -4.45 32.24 20.74
C ALA A 127 -2.91 32.23 20.62
N GLU A 128 -2.22 33.22 21.22
CA GLU A 128 -0.75 33.23 21.29
C GLU A 128 -0.17 32.08 22.11
N ARG A 129 -0.86 31.65 23.18
CA ARG A 129 -0.44 30.53 24.02
C ARG A 129 -0.56 29.21 23.24
N LEU A 130 -1.74 28.93 22.66
CA LEU A 130 -1.99 27.75 21.84
C LEU A 130 -1.06 27.71 20.61
N SER A 131 -0.80 28.85 19.97
CA SER A 131 0.14 28.93 18.85
C SER A 131 1.59 28.65 19.26
N ARG A 132 1.99 28.97 20.51
CA ARG A 132 3.31 28.63 21.06
C ARG A 132 3.41 27.16 21.42
N GLU A 133 2.39 26.61 22.09
CA GLU A 133 2.30 25.20 22.45
C GLU A 133 2.38 24.30 21.20
N ALA A 134 1.58 24.59 20.16
CA ALA A 134 1.60 23.86 18.90
C ALA A 134 2.95 23.98 18.15
N ALA A 135 3.59 25.15 18.18
CA ALA A 135 4.91 25.35 17.56
C ALA A 135 6.03 24.61 18.31
N GLU A 136 5.92 24.46 19.63
CA GLU A 136 6.87 23.68 20.44
C GLU A 136 6.67 22.17 20.24
N GLU A 137 5.43 21.70 20.16
CA GLU A 137 5.11 20.30 19.85
C GLU A 137 5.58 19.90 18.44
N ALA A 138 5.31 20.73 17.43
CA ALA A 138 5.79 20.52 16.06
C ALA A 138 7.33 20.45 15.98
N ARG A 139 8.06 21.24 16.79
CA ARG A 139 9.53 21.14 16.92
C ARG A 139 9.95 19.83 17.57
N LYS A 140 9.33 19.43 18.68
CA LYS A 140 9.63 18.16 19.37
C LYS A 140 9.41 16.95 18.46
N GLU A 141 8.37 16.96 17.62
CA GLU A 141 8.13 15.89 16.66
C GLU A 141 9.10 15.93 15.48
N GLY A 142 9.46 17.12 14.98
CA GLY A 142 10.53 17.28 14.00
C GLY A 142 11.89 16.74 14.50
N ASP A 143 12.23 17.00 15.76
CA ASP A 143 13.45 16.45 16.42
C ASP A 143 13.38 14.92 16.56
N ARG A 144 12.22 14.36 16.91
CA ARG A 144 11.99 12.90 16.99
C ARG A 144 12.17 12.23 15.63
N LEU A 145 11.53 12.77 14.59
CA LEU A 145 11.63 12.26 13.22
C LEU A 145 13.07 12.36 12.69
N THR A 146 13.77 13.47 12.97
CA THR A 146 15.18 13.66 12.58
C THR A 146 16.09 12.63 13.26
N LYS A 147 15.91 12.38 14.56
CA LYS A 147 16.65 11.33 15.30
C LYS A 147 16.32 9.94 14.76
N GLY A 148 15.04 9.62 14.57
CA GLY A 148 14.61 8.34 14.01
C GLY A 148 15.18 8.06 12.62
N ALA A 149 15.27 9.09 11.76
CA ALA A 149 15.90 9.00 10.44
C ALA A 149 17.42 8.74 10.53
N LEU A 150 18.13 9.39 11.48
CA LEU A 150 19.55 9.14 11.73
C LEU A 150 19.78 7.72 12.28
N ASP A 151 18.99 7.27 13.26
CA ASP A 151 19.06 5.93 13.85
C ASP A 151 18.70 4.83 12.84
N PHE A 152 17.84 5.13 11.86
CA PHE A 152 17.55 4.25 10.74
C PHE A 152 18.71 4.21 9.75
N ARG A 153 19.28 5.36 9.36
CA ARG A 153 20.44 5.43 8.47
C ARG A 153 21.64 4.68 9.04
N GLN A 154 21.93 4.85 10.34
CA GLN A 154 22.98 4.10 11.04
C GLN A 154 22.70 2.59 11.17
N ARG A 155 21.46 2.12 11.06
CA ARG A 155 21.14 0.69 10.97
C ARG A 155 21.41 0.17 9.56
N VAL A 156 20.90 0.85 8.54
CA VAL A 156 21.16 0.52 7.12
C VAL A 156 22.67 0.54 6.80
N GLU A 157 23.42 1.52 7.30
CA GLU A 157 24.88 1.59 7.14
C GLU A 157 25.59 0.36 7.73
N ARG A 158 25.16 -0.14 8.90
CA ARG A 158 25.69 -1.35 9.54
C ARG A 158 25.29 -2.63 8.81
N GLU A 159 24.03 -2.75 8.41
CA GLU A 159 23.51 -3.89 7.65
C GLU A 159 24.21 -4.00 6.28
N VAL A 160 24.43 -2.88 5.59
CA VAL A 160 25.18 -2.84 4.32
C VAL A 160 26.64 -3.28 4.49
N GLU A 161 27.34 -2.83 5.54
CA GLU A 161 28.72 -3.28 5.75
C GLU A 161 28.80 -4.73 6.26
N GLU A 162 27.79 -5.24 6.99
CA GLU A 162 27.72 -6.67 7.29
C GLU A 162 27.46 -7.51 6.03
N ILE A 163 26.54 -7.10 5.16
CA ILE A 163 26.29 -7.76 3.87
C ILE A 163 27.57 -7.77 3.01
N ARG A 164 28.29 -6.64 2.95
CA ARG A 164 29.62 -6.57 2.27
C ARG A 164 30.64 -7.50 2.90
N ARG A 165 30.68 -7.61 4.23
CA ARG A 165 31.57 -8.54 4.93
C ARG A 165 31.24 -9.99 4.58
N ARG A 166 29.97 -10.40 4.69
CA ARG A 166 29.50 -11.75 4.33
C ARG A 166 29.79 -12.08 2.87
N ALA A 167 29.50 -11.17 1.95
CA ALA A 167 29.80 -11.36 0.52
C ALA A 167 31.31 -11.49 0.22
N ARG A 168 32.18 -10.78 0.95
CA ARG A 168 33.65 -10.97 0.88
C ARG A 168 34.07 -12.34 1.45
N GLU A 169 33.50 -12.76 2.57
CA GLU A 169 33.77 -14.07 3.20
C GLU A 169 33.30 -15.24 2.32
N GLU A 170 32.13 -15.13 1.69
CA GLU A 170 31.60 -16.12 0.74
C GLU A 170 32.41 -16.17 -0.56
N ALA A 171 32.77 -15.02 -1.15
CA ALA A 171 33.63 -14.97 -2.32
C ALA A 171 35.04 -15.54 -2.05
N ALA A 172 35.59 -15.30 -0.87
CA ALA A 172 36.88 -15.87 -0.45
C ALA A 172 36.81 -17.40 -0.31
N ARG A 173 35.72 -17.94 0.24
CA ARG A 173 35.48 -19.40 0.30
C ARG A 173 35.38 -20.01 -1.08
N LEU A 174 34.56 -19.43 -1.97
CA LEU A 174 34.36 -19.96 -3.33
C LEU A 174 35.68 -19.99 -4.13
N ILE A 175 36.53 -18.97 -3.98
CA ILE A 175 37.88 -18.95 -4.59
C ILE A 175 38.77 -20.07 -4.06
N GLU A 176 38.65 -20.44 -2.77
CA GLU A 176 39.44 -21.51 -2.16
C GLU A 176 38.90 -22.91 -2.51
N ASP A 177 37.57 -23.09 -2.55
CA ASP A 177 36.92 -24.31 -3.02
C ASP A 177 37.25 -24.60 -4.51
N ASP A 178 37.29 -23.56 -5.36
CA ASP A 178 37.74 -23.67 -6.76
C ASP A 178 39.23 -24.02 -6.87
N ARG A 179 40.09 -23.46 -6.00
CA ARG A 179 41.52 -23.80 -5.94
C ARG A 179 41.73 -25.25 -5.53
N GLU A 180 41.07 -25.70 -4.47
CA GLU A 180 41.18 -27.07 -3.99
C GLU A 180 40.64 -28.06 -5.04
N THR A 181 39.53 -27.72 -5.70
CA THR A 181 38.97 -28.50 -6.81
C THR A 181 39.91 -28.54 -8.01
N ALA A 182 40.54 -27.42 -8.38
CA ALA A 182 41.52 -27.37 -9.46
C ALA A 182 42.80 -28.16 -9.12
N GLN A 183 43.27 -28.12 -7.87
CA GLN A 183 44.38 -28.93 -7.40
C GLN A 183 44.04 -30.43 -7.45
N LYS A 184 42.91 -30.86 -6.88
CA LYS A 184 42.44 -32.26 -6.93
C LYS A 184 42.29 -32.78 -8.36
N ARG A 185 41.86 -31.93 -9.31
CA ARG A 185 41.82 -32.27 -10.75
C ARG A 185 43.23 -32.47 -11.33
N ARG A 186 44.16 -31.54 -11.08
CA ARG A 186 45.57 -31.65 -11.53
C ARG A 186 46.26 -32.88 -10.95
N GLU A 187 46.08 -33.16 -9.66
CA GLU A 187 46.64 -34.35 -9.00
C GLU A 187 46.11 -35.64 -9.63
N LYS A 188 44.79 -35.71 -9.90
CA LYS A 188 44.17 -36.84 -10.60
C LYS A 188 44.66 -36.99 -12.05
N GLU A 189 44.85 -35.88 -12.76
CA GLU A 189 45.37 -35.85 -14.13
C GLU A 189 46.84 -36.31 -14.19
N ILE A 190 47.69 -35.79 -13.30
CA ILE A 190 49.10 -36.20 -13.14
C ILE A 190 49.18 -37.69 -12.76
N ALA A 191 48.34 -38.16 -11.84
CA ALA A 191 48.26 -39.58 -11.49
C ALA A 191 47.82 -40.45 -12.69
N GLY A 192 46.88 -39.97 -13.51
CA GLY A 192 46.47 -40.63 -14.75
C GLY A 192 47.61 -40.72 -15.76
N ILE A 193 48.31 -39.62 -16.01
CA ILE A 193 49.48 -39.56 -16.91
C ILE A 193 50.60 -40.49 -16.41
N MET A 194 50.88 -40.54 -15.11
CA MET A 194 51.86 -41.48 -14.53
C MET A 194 51.43 -42.94 -14.67
N ALA A 195 50.14 -43.25 -14.51
CA ALA A 195 49.62 -44.61 -14.70
C ALA A 195 49.70 -45.05 -16.16
N GLU A 196 49.34 -44.19 -17.11
CA GLU A 196 49.43 -44.45 -18.55
C GLU A 196 50.90 -44.58 -19.00
N ALA A 197 51.78 -43.70 -18.52
CA ALA A 197 53.23 -43.78 -18.79
C ALA A 197 53.84 -45.07 -18.23
N LYS A 198 53.42 -45.51 -17.04
CA LYS A 198 53.83 -46.81 -16.48
C LYS A 198 53.32 -47.96 -17.33
N GLN A 199 52.04 -47.97 -17.72
CA GLN A 199 51.47 -49.02 -18.57
C GLN A 199 52.21 -49.11 -19.91
N LYS A 200 52.55 -47.97 -20.53
CA LYS A 200 53.35 -47.90 -21.75
C LYS A 200 54.79 -48.42 -21.54
N ALA A 201 55.42 -48.10 -20.42
CA ALA A 201 56.73 -48.64 -20.08
C ALA A 201 56.70 -50.16 -19.86
N ASP A 202 55.71 -50.68 -19.12
CA ASP A 202 55.53 -52.11 -18.90
C ASP A 202 55.26 -52.87 -20.22
N LEU A 203 54.50 -52.28 -21.15
CA LEU A 203 54.31 -52.81 -22.51
C LEU A 203 55.63 -52.87 -23.29
N VAL A 204 56.39 -51.76 -23.34
CA VAL A 204 57.70 -51.72 -24.04
C VAL A 204 58.70 -52.71 -23.43
N ILE A 205 58.72 -52.85 -22.11
CA ILE A 205 59.56 -53.84 -21.42
C ILE A 205 59.17 -55.28 -21.80
N ASN A 206 57.87 -55.57 -21.92
CA ASN A 206 57.40 -56.91 -22.28
C ASN A 206 57.57 -57.21 -23.79
N GLU A 207 57.40 -56.23 -24.67
CA GLU A 207 57.80 -56.34 -26.08
C GLU A 207 59.30 -56.59 -26.21
N ALA A 208 60.14 -55.86 -25.48
CA ALA A 208 61.59 -56.02 -25.51
C ALA A 208 62.03 -57.41 -24.99
N LYS A 209 61.41 -57.91 -23.91
CA LYS A 209 61.61 -59.29 -23.43
C LYS A 209 61.21 -60.32 -24.48
N THR A 210 60.06 -60.13 -25.13
CA THR A 210 59.55 -61.06 -26.15
C THR A 210 60.50 -61.12 -27.34
N LYS A 211 60.87 -59.96 -27.91
CA LYS A 211 61.82 -59.85 -29.02
C LYS A 211 63.21 -60.39 -28.66
N ALA A 212 63.69 -60.14 -27.43
CA ALA A 212 64.97 -60.70 -26.97
C ALA A 212 64.93 -62.23 -26.79
N GLN A 213 63.79 -62.79 -26.39
CA GLN A 213 63.60 -64.24 -26.31
C GLN A 213 63.46 -64.86 -27.72
N GLU A 214 62.73 -64.22 -28.63
CA GLU A 214 62.65 -64.61 -30.05
C GLU A 214 64.03 -64.59 -30.73
N GLU A 215 64.83 -63.54 -30.54
CA GLU A 215 66.20 -63.47 -31.05
C GLU A 215 67.12 -64.52 -30.40
N ARG A 216 67.01 -64.74 -29.09
CA ARG A 216 67.73 -65.79 -28.38
C ARG A 216 67.40 -67.17 -28.94
N ASP A 217 66.13 -67.48 -29.16
CA ASP A 217 65.70 -68.79 -29.66
C ASP A 217 66.05 -68.96 -31.14
N ARG A 218 66.00 -67.88 -31.93
CA ARG A 218 66.50 -67.85 -33.32
C ARG A 218 68.01 -68.07 -33.39
N LEU A 219 68.79 -67.45 -32.51
CA LEU A 219 70.23 -67.65 -32.38
C LEU A 219 70.55 -69.07 -31.90
N ALA A 220 69.80 -69.59 -30.92
CA ALA A 220 69.95 -70.97 -30.46
C ALA A 220 69.66 -71.98 -31.58
N ALA A 221 68.57 -71.81 -32.33
CA ALA A 221 68.24 -72.62 -33.50
C ALA A 221 69.32 -72.51 -34.60
N HIS A 222 69.85 -71.31 -34.87
CA HIS A 222 70.94 -71.13 -35.82
C HIS A 222 72.23 -71.83 -35.37
N VAL A 223 72.62 -71.70 -34.09
CA VAL A 223 73.78 -72.39 -33.51
C VAL A 223 73.59 -73.91 -33.54
N ILE A 224 72.41 -74.42 -33.18
CA ILE A 224 72.08 -75.86 -33.29
C ILE A 224 72.19 -76.33 -34.74
N SER A 225 71.65 -75.59 -35.71
CA SER A 225 71.78 -75.94 -37.13
C SER A 225 73.23 -75.91 -37.63
N THR A 226 74.06 -75.00 -37.12
CA THR A 226 75.47 -74.85 -37.50
C THR A 226 76.34 -75.93 -36.87
N ILE A 227 76.10 -76.27 -35.59
CA ILE A 227 76.75 -77.40 -34.92
C ILE A 227 76.34 -78.71 -35.58
N ARG A 228 75.05 -78.88 -35.89
CA ARG A 228 74.54 -80.06 -36.60
C ARG A 228 75.14 -80.21 -37.99
N GLY A 229 75.16 -79.15 -38.80
CA GLY A 229 75.78 -79.16 -40.13
C GLY A 229 77.29 -79.40 -40.08
N LYS A 230 78.00 -78.92 -39.05
CA LYS A 230 79.40 -79.26 -38.80
C LYS A 230 79.58 -80.73 -38.40
N ALA A 231 78.77 -81.25 -37.47
CA ALA A 231 78.84 -82.64 -37.03
C ALA A 231 78.47 -83.62 -38.17
N GLU A 232 77.50 -83.27 -39.02
CA GLU A 232 77.15 -84.04 -40.22
C GLU A 232 78.27 -83.96 -41.27
N ALA A 233 78.94 -82.82 -41.43
CA ALA A 233 80.11 -82.69 -42.31
C ALA A 233 81.37 -83.40 -41.77
N GLU A 234 81.62 -83.37 -40.46
CA GLU A 234 82.71 -84.10 -39.80
C GLU A 234 82.45 -85.61 -39.84
N ALA A 235 81.21 -86.06 -39.60
CA ALA A 235 80.82 -87.46 -39.80
C ALA A 235 81.01 -87.88 -41.27
N ALA A 236 80.64 -87.05 -42.24
CA ALA A 236 80.88 -87.30 -43.66
C ALA A 236 82.39 -87.35 -43.99
N GLN A 237 83.22 -86.50 -43.39
CA GLN A 237 84.69 -86.55 -43.53
C GLN A 237 85.29 -87.81 -42.89
N ILE A 238 84.82 -88.22 -41.70
CA ILE A 238 85.25 -89.46 -41.03
C ILE A 238 84.88 -90.68 -41.88
N ILE A 239 83.65 -90.73 -42.40
CA ILE A 239 83.20 -91.79 -43.32
C ILE A 239 84.04 -91.78 -44.60
N ALA A 240 84.32 -90.63 -45.21
CA ALA A 240 85.14 -90.52 -46.41
C ALA A 240 86.60 -90.91 -46.17
N ALA A 241 87.18 -90.53 -45.02
CA ALA A 241 88.52 -90.90 -44.61
C ALA A 241 88.63 -92.41 -44.36
N ALA A 242 87.70 -92.99 -43.60
CA ALA A 242 87.62 -94.44 -43.38
C ALA A 242 87.42 -95.21 -44.69
N ARG A 243 86.64 -94.68 -45.64
CA ARG A 243 86.47 -95.28 -46.98
C ARG A 243 87.77 -95.24 -47.78
N LYS A 244 88.50 -94.13 -47.75
CA LYS A 244 89.81 -93.97 -48.40
C LYS A 244 90.91 -94.82 -47.75
N GLU A 245 90.84 -95.04 -46.43
CA GLU A 245 91.72 -95.94 -45.70
C GLU A 245 91.38 -97.43 -45.95
N ALA A 246 90.11 -97.76 -46.09
CA ALA A 246 89.67 -99.06 -46.57
C ALA A 246 90.11 -99.31 -48.02
N GLU A 247 89.99 -98.33 -48.92
CA GLU A 247 90.54 -98.40 -50.29
C GLU A 247 92.06 -98.55 -50.29
N SER A 248 92.79 -97.82 -49.44
CA SER A 248 94.24 -97.99 -49.22
C SER A 248 94.57 -99.41 -48.78
N SER A 249 93.81 -99.94 -47.80
CA SER A 249 93.97 -101.30 -47.29
C SER A 249 93.64 -102.36 -48.36
N VAL A 250 92.63 -102.13 -49.20
CA VAL A 250 92.29 -102.96 -50.36
C VAL A 250 93.39 -102.88 -51.43
N ILE A 251 93.99 -101.71 -51.67
CA ILE A 251 95.09 -101.55 -52.65
C ILE A 251 96.39 -102.20 -52.13
N GLN A 252 96.71 -102.08 -50.84
CA GLN A 252 97.83 -102.80 -50.23
C GLN A 252 97.58 -104.32 -50.18
N GLY A 253 96.36 -104.73 -49.84
CA GLY A 253 95.90 -106.12 -49.92
C GLY A 253 96.01 -106.66 -51.35
N ARG A 254 95.62 -105.88 -52.36
CA ARG A 254 95.75 -106.21 -53.79
C ARG A 254 97.21 -106.27 -54.23
N LYS A 255 98.10 -105.40 -53.73
CA LYS A 255 99.56 -105.50 -53.96
C LYS A 255 100.17 -106.77 -53.33
N ARG A 256 99.79 -107.11 -52.09
CA ARG A 256 100.22 -108.36 -51.43
C ARG A 256 99.66 -109.59 -52.14
N LEU A 257 98.41 -109.54 -52.57
CA LEU A 257 97.79 -110.54 -53.43
C LEU A 257 98.57 -110.69 -54.73
N TRP A 258 98.89 -109.61 -55.47
CA TRP A 258 99.66 -109.69 -56.71
C TRP A 258 101.09 -110.23 -56.53
N ALA A 259 101.80 -109.83 -55.46
CA ALA A 259 103.13 -110.39 -55.15
C ALA A 259 103.06 -111.89 -54.79
N ASN A 260 101.98 -112.34 -54.15
CA ASN A 260 101.69 -113.77 -53.97
C ASN A 260 101.15 -114.42 -55.25
N LEU A 261 100.51 -113.67 -56.14
CA LEU A 261 99.95 -114.15 -57.41
C LEU A 261 101.05 -114.38 -58.44
N GLU A 262 102.13 -113.59 -58.48
CA GLU A 262 103.30 -113.90 -59.31
C GLU A 262 103.96 -115.22 -58.87
N LYS A 263 104.14 -115.42 -57.55
CA LYS A 263 104.56 -116.71 -57.00
C LYS A 263 103.57 -117.84 -57.32
N SER A 264 102.27 -117.56 -57.23
CA SER A 264 101.24 -118.57 -57.53
C SER A 264 101.11 -118.83 -59.02
N VAL A 265 101.36 -117.88 -59.91
CA VAL A 265 101.35 -118.08 -61.38
C VAL A 265 102.51 -118.97 -61.82
N SER A 266 103.66 -118.87 -61.15
CA SER A 266 104.76 -119.84 -61.32
C SER A 266 104.36 -121.27 -60.93
N MET A 267 103.42 -121.46 -60.00
CA MET A 267 102.90 -122.78 -59.57
C MET A 267 101.63 -123.20 -60.33
N ILE A 268 100.82 -122.24 -60.81
CA ILE A 268 99.60 -122.47 -61.57
C ILE A 268 99.92 -122.90 -63.01
N ALA A 269 101.12 -122.59 -63.53
CA ALA A 269 101.65 -123.24 -64.72
C ALA A 269 101.80 -124.77 -64.56
N GLU A 270 102.14 -125.26 -63.36
CA GLU A 270 102.20 -126.70 -63.04
C GLU A 270 100.81 -127.26 -62.64
N VAL A 271 99.96 -126.46 -62.00
CA VAL A 271 98.63 -126.89 -61.52
C VAL A 271 97.52 -126.80 -62.58
N GLN A 272 97.70 -126.05 -63.68
CA GLN A 272 96.73 -126.05 -64.79
C GLN A 272 96.67 -127.38 -65.55
N GLU A 273 97.65 -128.27 -65.39
CA GLU A 273 97.57 -129.65 -65.88
C GLU A 273 96.70 -130.55 -64.96
N THR A 274 96.56 -130.22 -63.67
CA THR A 274 95.82 -131.04 -62.69
C THR A 274 94.39 -130.56 -62.43
N LEU A 275 94.10 -129.26 -62.43
CA LEU A 275 92.76 -128.75 -62.07
C LEU A 275 91.71 -128.87 -63.20
N LYS A 276 91.99 -129.61 -64.27
CA LYS A 276 91.04 -129.97 -65.34
C LYS A 276 90.06 -131.09 -64.91
N ARG A 277 89.86 -131.28 -63.61
CA ARG A 277 89.30 -132.52 -63.03
C ARG A 277 88.52 -132.39 -61.71
N ALA A 278 88.36 -131.18 -61.19
CA ALA A 278 87.52 -130.84 -60.05
C ALA A 278 86.63 -129.65 -60.46
N ILE A 279 85.45 -129.85 -61.08
CA ILE A 279 84.20 -130.43 -60.52
C ILE A 279 83.79 -129.65 -59.27
N GLU A 280 82.75 -128.79 -59.29
CA GLU A 280 81.32 -129.12 -59.48
C GLU A 280 80.68 -129.62 -58.15
N GLU A 281 80.72 -128.74 -57.14
CA GLU A 281 79.96 -128.80 -55.86
C GLU A 281 79.84 -127.34 -55.36
N ALA A 282 78.64 -126.72 -55.41
CA ALA A 282 77.62 -126.65 -54.37
C ALA A 282 77.82 -125.50 -53.34
N GLU A 283 77.13 -124.36 -53.52
CA GLU A 283 75.99 -123.84 -52.69
C GLU A 283 76.36 -123.15 -51.34
N THR A 284 75.83 -121.97 -50.98
CA THR A 284 74.65 -121.73 -50.09
C THR A 284 74.59 -120.22 -49.66
N GLN A 285 73.64 -119.61 -48.91
CA GLN A 285 72.14 -119.60 -48.86
C GLN A 285 71.63 -118.42 -47.93
N THR A 286 70.44 -117.83 -48.17
CA THR A 286 69.55 -117.05 -47.21
C THR A 286 70.07 -115.70 -46.60
N MET A 287 69.39 -114.79 -45.84
CA MET A 287 67.99 -114.26 -45.59
C MET A 287 68.08 -112.95 -44.68
N LYS A 288 67.09 -112.18 -44.13
CA LYS A 288 65.59 -112.10 -44.03
C LYS A 288 65.09 -110.68 -43.57
N GLU A 289 63.75 -110.45 -43.61
CA GLU A 289 62.76 -109.60 -42.84
C GLU A 289 63.14 -108.49 -41.81
N GLY A 290 62.30 -107.48 -41.40
CA GLY A 290 60.84 -107.20 -41.58
C GLY A 290 60.35 -105.79 -41.07
N GLN A 291 59.01 -105.53 -40.94
CA GLN A 291 58.29 -104.21 -40.72
C GLN A 291 57.53 -104.11 -39.34
N PRO A 292 56.52 -103.22 -38.98
CA PRO A 292 55.89 -101.99 -39.56
C PRO A 292 55.49 -100.80 -38.55
N GLU A 293 54.56 -99.90 -39.01
CA GLU A 293 53.86 -98.62 -38.59
C GLU A 293 52.92 -98.59 -37.31
N PRO A 294 51.98 -97.60 -36.97
CA PRO A 294 51.63 -96.18 -37.39
C PRO A 294 51.11 -95.16 -36.27
N ILE A 295 50.47 -93.99 -36.64
CA ILE A 295 49.32 -93.18 -35.99
C ILE A 295 49.47 -91.61 -35.88
N ALA A 296 48.35 -90.82 -35.94
CA ALA A 296 48.16 -89.31 -35.89
C ALA A 296 46.73 -88.91 -35.32
N PRO A 297 46.05 -87.70 -35.44
CA PRO A 297 46.29 -86.33 -36.04
C PRO A 297 45.65 -85.05 -35.30
N ALA A 298 45.52 -83.87 -35.99
CA ALA A 298 44.52 -82.73 -35.89
C ALA A 298 44.51 -81.64 -34.74
N ASP A 299 43.83 -80.45 -34.77
CA ASP A 299 43.64 -79.31 -35.77
C ASP A 299 42.84 -78.06 -35.16
N GLU A 300 42.55 -76.98 -35.94
CA GLU A 300 41.44 -75.92 -35.86
C GLU A 300 41.65 -74.43 -35.38
N LEU A 301 40.66 -73.51 -35.62
CA LEU A 301 40.72 -71.99 -35.75
C LEU A 301 39.40 -71.20 -35.38
N VAL A 302 39.31 -69.84 -35.60
CA VAL A 302 38.11 -68.94 -35.90
C VAL A 302 37.93 -67.57 -35.09
N GLN A 303 36.87 -66.74 -35.27
CA GLN A 303 36.85 -65.23 -35.32
C GLN A 303 35.79 -64.40 -34.46
N ARG A 304 35.15 -63.32 -35.01
CA ARG A 304 34.42 -62.14 -34.35
C ARG A 304 33.07 -61.76 -35.09
N PRO A 305 32.37 -60.57 -35.02
CA PRO A 305 32.36 -59.30 -34.20
C PRO A 305 30.93 -58.68 -33.84
N GLY A 306 30.81 -57.39 -33.36
CA GLY A 306 29.67 -56.47 -33.77
C GLY A 306 28.88 -55.49 -32.81
N GLN A 307 29.22 -54.18 -32.80
CA GLN A 307 28.46 -52.85 -32.83
C GLN A 307 27.01 -52.49 -32.26
N PRO A 308 26.56 -51.18 -32.21
CA PRO A 308 25.55 -50.61 -31.24
C PRO A 308 24.47 -49.56 -31.74
N ALA A 309 23.81 -48.80 -30.81
CA ALA A 309 23.38 -47.35 -30.86
C ALA A 309 21.86 -46.91 -30.83
N ARG A 310 21.64 -45.56 -30.68
CA ARG A 310 20.42 -44.68 -30.72
C ARG A 310 19.47 -44.61 -29.50
N ILE A 311 18.87 -43.50 -29.02
CA ILE A 311 18.61 -42.07 -29.44
C ILE A 311 17.31 -41.79 -30.27
N GLU A 312 16.67 -40.63 -30.01
CA GLU A 312 15.52 -39.92 -30.66
C GLU A 312 14.11 -40.08 -30.02
N LEU A 313 13.19 -39.09 -29.98
CA LEU A 313 13.25 -37.60 -29.76
C LEU A 313 11.82 -36.96 -29.62
N ASN A 314 11.73 -35.63 -29.42
CA ASN A 314 10.52 -34.75 -29.47
C ASN A 314 9.51 -34.80 -28.29
N GLY A 315 8.63 -33.81 -28.07
CA GLY A 315 8.40 -32.52 -28.75
C GLY A 315 7.36 -31.62 -28.02
N ALA A 316 7.19 -30.37 -28.45
CA ALA A 316 6.32 -29.37 -27.81
C ALA A 316 5.08 -28.99 -28.64
N SER A 317 4.04 -28.43 -28.01
CA SER A 317 2.78 -27.99 -28.63
C SER A 317 2.29 -26.65 -28.08
N MET A 318 1.62 -25.85 -28.93
CA MET A 318 1.02 -24.55 -28.56
C MET A 318 -0.37 -24.72 -27.93
N PRO A 319 -0.80 -23.85 -26.98
CA PRO A 319 -2.06 -23.98 -26.29
C PRO A 319 -3.27 -23.46 -27.11
N THR A 320 -4.41 -24.14 -26.96
CA THR A 320 -5.74 -23.66 -27.36
C THR A 320 -6.29 -22.60 -26.39
N GLN A 321 -7.26 -21.82 -26.82
CA GLN A 321 -7.99 -20.87 -25.96
C GLN A 321 -8.84 -21.63 -24.92
N ASN A 322 -8.32 -21.77 -23.70
CA ASN A 322 -9.07 -22.35 -22.58
C ASN A 322 -10.06 -21.32 -22.01
N GLN A 323 -11.36 -21.59 -22.16
CA GLN A 323 -12.40 -20.78 -21.51
C GLN A 323 -12.52 -21.09 -20.01
N ASP A 324 -11.98 -22.23 -19.56
CA ASP A 324 -11.93 -22.68 -18.16
C ASP A 324 -10.74 -22.11 -17.35
N ALA A 325 -10.29 -20.89 -17.64
CA ALA A 325 -9.16 -20.27 -16.94
C ALA A 325 -9.46 -20.06 -15.43
N THR A 326 -8.81 -20.85 -14.57
CA THR A 326 -8.87 -20.67 -13.10
C THR A 326 -7.71 -19.79 -12.63
N TYR A 327 -8.03 -18.66 -12.02
CA TYR A 327 -7.05 -17.68 -11.55
C TYR A 327 -6.71 -17.92 -10.09
N ASN A 328 -5.43 -17.74 -9.72
CA ASN A 328 -4.92 -17.92 -8.37
C ASN A 328 -3.86 -16.84 -8.07
N GLY A 329 -3.73 -16.40 -6.82
CA GLY A 329 -2.82 -15.32 -6.46
C GLY A 329 -3.32 -13.94 -6.90
N LYS A 330 -2.41 -13.05 -7.32
CA LYS A 330 -2.73 -11.63 -7.56
C LYS A 330 -3.21 -11.41 -8.99
N VAL A 331 -4.31 -10.67 -9.15
CA VAL A 331 -4.91 -10.34 -10.46
C VAL A 331 -5.20 -8.84 -10.51
N GLY A 332 -4.77 -8.20 -11.61
CA GLY A 332 -5.11 -6.81 -11.91
C GLY A 332 -6.43 -6.71 -12.66
N MET A 333 -7.24 -5.70 -12.34
CA MET A 333 -8.49 -5.38 -13.04
C MET A 333 -8.43 -3.95 -13.57
N ILE A 334 -8.78 -3.75 -14.83
CA ILE A 334 -8.80 -2.45 -15.50
C ILE A 334 -10.24 -2.10 -15.85
N ILE A 335 -10.78 -1.07 -15.21
CA ILE A 335 -12.14 -0.56 -15.41
C ILE A 335 -12.12 0.48 -16.54
N VAL A 336 -12.81 0.17 -17.64
CA VAL A 336 -12.85 0.99 -18.85
C VAL A 336 -13.83 2.16 -18.68
N PRO A 337 -13.44 3.40 -19.05
CA PRO A 337 -14.36 4.54 -19.10
C PRO A 337 -15.51 4.37 -20.12
N PRO A 338 -16.69 5.01 -19.91
CA PRO A 338 -17.04 5.86 -18.78
C PRO A 338 -17.46 5.05 -17.55
N ALA A 339 -16.81 5.32 -16.42
CA ALA A 339 -17.14 4.76 -15.11
C ALA A 339 -17.12 5.87 -14.05
N ASP A 340 -18.26 6.11 -13.40
CA ASP A 340 -18.42 7.07 -12.31
C ASP A 340 -18.01 6.48 -10.96
N TYR A 341 -17.72 7.36 -10.00
CA TYR A 341 -17.26 6.98 -8.65
C TYR A 341 -18.24 6.07 -7.88
N ASN A 342 -19.55 6.21 -8.10
CA ASN A 342 -20.57 5.37 -7.45
C ASN A 342 -20.66 4.00 -8.11
N GLN A 343 -20.48 3.89 -9.43
CA GLN A 343 -20.36 2.59 -10.11
C GLN A 343 -19.13 1.83 -9.59
N ILE A 344 -17.96 2.49 -9.55
CA ILE A 344 -16.71 1.91 -9.05
C ILE A 344 -16.86 1.48 -7.58
N ARG A 345 -17.42 2.35 -6.72
CA ARG A 345 -17.68 2.03 -5.30
C ARG A 345 -18.70 0.90 -5.10
N SER A 346 -19.67 0.76 -6.02
CA SER A 346 -20.62 -0.36 -6.00
C SER A 346 -19.96 -1.67 -6.44
N PHE A 347 -19.08 -1.61 -7.43
CA PHE A 347 -18.27 -2.74 -7.90
C PHE A 347 -17.29 -3.22 -6.80
N GLU A 348 -16.58 -2.31 -6.14
CA GLU A 348 -15.76 -2.62 -4.95
C GLU A 348 -16.58 -3.34 -3.86
N LYS A 349 -17.80 -2.85 -3.58
CA LYS A 349 -18.68 -3.46 -2.58
C LYS A 349 -19.11 -4.88 -2.97
N ALA A 350 -19.33 -5.15 -4.26
CA ALA A 350 -19.64 -6.48 -4.77
C ALA A 350 -18.42 -7.43 -4.72
N LEU A 351 -17.22 -6.94 -5.07
CA LEU A 351 -15.98 -7.73 -4.94
C LEU A 351 -15.74 -8.19 -3.50
N MET A 352 -15.98 -7.32 -2.51
CA MET A 352 -15.86 -7.65 -1.09
C MET A 352 -16.90 -8.67 -0.56
N GLN A 353 -17.87 -9.08 -1.38
CA GLN A 353 -18.83 -10.14 -1.07
C GLN A 353 -18.44 -11.51 -1.66
N ILE A 354 -17.41 -11.57 -2.51
CA ILE A 354 -16.90 -12.82 -3.08
C ILE A 354 -15.98 -13.51 -2.06
N PRO A 355 -16.26 -14.76 -1.62
CA PRO A 355 -15.38 -15.48 -0.70
C PRO A 355 -14.03 -15.78 -1.36
N ASN A 356 -12.98 -15.89 -0.56
CA ASN A 356 -11.58 -16.12 -0.96
C ASN A 356 -10.93 -14.99 -1.81
N LEU A 357 -11.65 -13.91 -2.11
CA LEU A 357 -11.14 -12.71 -2.80
C LEU A 357 -10.81 -11.62 -1.78
N ARG A 358 -9.57 -11.09 -1.85
CA ARG A 358 -9.12 -9.95 -1.05
C ARG A 358 -8.81 -8.75 -1.94
N LEU A 359 -9.35 -7.59 -1.61
CA LEU A 359 -8.99 -6.33 -2.25
C LEU A 359 -7.61 -5.88 -1.75
N LEU A 360 -6.61 -5.72 -2.63
CA LEU A 360 -5.27 -5.26 -2.27
C LEU A 360 -5.10 -3.74 -2.40
N GLY A 361 -5.72 -3.14 -3.41
CA GLY A 361 -5.57 -1.72 -3.69
C GLY A 361 -6.32 -1.29 -4.95
N LYS A 362 -6.37 0.03 -5.17
CA LYS A 362 -7.03 0.65 -6.33
C LYS A 362 -6.37 1.99 -6.66
N GLY A 363 -6.56 2.46 -7.89
CA GLY A 363 -6.07 3.77 -8.32
C GLY A 363 -6.58 4.16 -9.71
N GLY A 364 -6.05 5.26 -10.24
CA GLY A 364 -6.27 5.69 -11.63
C GLY A 364 -5.01 5.56 -12.48
N THR A 365 -5.17 5.51 -13.80
CA THR A 365 -4.12 5.77 -14.79
C THR A 365 -4.18 7.23 -15.26
N GLN A 366 -3.15 7.70 -15.97
CA GLN A 366 -3.15 9.06 -16.54
C GLN A 366 -4.23 9.24 -17.61
N ASP A 367 -4.63 8.16 -18.29
CA ASP A 367 -5.67 8.12 -19.32
C ASP A 367 -7.11 8.11 -18.75
N GLY A 368 -7.28 8.28 -17.44
CA GLY A 368 -8.58 8.27 -16.76
C GLY A 368 -9.20 6.88 -16.56
N GLY A 369 -8.51 5.81 -16.98
CA GLY A 369 -8.87 4.44 -16.60
C GLY A 369 -8.70 4.22 -15.10
N ASN A 370 -9.57 3.43 -14.49
CA ASN A 370 -9.44 3.07 -13.07
C ASN A 370 -8.94 1.63 -12.97
N TRP A 371 -8.11 1.32 -11.99
CA TRP A 371 -7.60 -0.04 -11.77
C TRP A 371 -7.85 -0.51 -10.34
N VAL A 372 -8.01 -1.82 -10.19
CA VAL A 372 -8.27 -2.51 -8.93
C VAL A 372 -7.42 -3.78 -8.89
N ASN A 373 -6.61 -3.95 -7.85
CA ASN A 373 -5.80 -5.16 -7.66
C ASN A 373 -6.46 -6.04 -6.59
N ILE A 374 -6.60 -7.33 -6.89
CA ILE A 374 -7.12 -8.34 -5.98
C ILE A 374 -6.12 -9.46 -5.73
N GLU A 375 -6.37 -10.25 -4.69
CA GLU A 375 -5.64 -11.46 -4.34
C GLU A 375 -6.65 -12.60 -4.09
N LEU A 376 -6.47 -13.70 -4.82
CA LEU A 376 -7.29 -14.90 -4.76
C LEU A 376 -6.58 -15.93 -3.89
N SER A 377 -7.24 -16.36 -2.82
CA SER A 377 -6.68 -17.30 -1.83
C SER A 377 -6.79 -18.78 -2.28
N GLN A 378 -7.57 -19.05 -3.33
CA GLN A 378 -7.78 -20.36 -3.94
C GLN A 378 -8.02 -20.18 -5.45
N PRO A 379 -7.67 -21.16 -6.32
CA PRO A 379 -7.97 -21.11 -7.75
C PRO A 379 -9.48 -20.99 -8.01
N MET A 380 -9.91 -19.98 -8.77
CA MET A 380 -11.33 -19.79 -9.10
C MET A 380 -11.56 -19.11 -10.47
N GLN A 381 -12.71 -19.40 -11.09
CA GLN A 381 -13.16 -18.79 -12.34
C GLN A 381 -13.71 -17.37 -12.09
N ILE A 382 -12.84 -16.44 -11.71
CA ILE A 382 -13.24 -15.06 -11.38
C ILE A 382 -13.95 -14.36 -12.55
N LEU A 383 -13.63 -14.70 -13.81
CA LEU A 383 -14.26 -14.12 -14.99
C LEU A 383 -15.78 -14.40 -15.07
N GLU A 384 -16.23 -15.61 -14.68
CA GLU A 384 -17.66 -15.90 -14.55
C GLU A 384 -18.31 -15.10 -13.42
N LEU A 385 -17.65 -15.04 -12.26
CA LEU A 385 -18.19 -14.38 -11.07
C LEU A 385 -18.35 -12.88 -11.30
N LEU A 386 -17.40 -12.23 -12.00
CA LEU A 386 -17.51 -10.84 -12.43
C LEU A 386 -18.74 -10.63 -13.34
N LYS A 387 -19.01 -11.53 -14.29
CA LYS A 387 -20.19 -11.44 -15.17
C LYS A 387 -21.53 -11.64 -14.44
N ARG A 388 -21.51 -12.21 -13.24
CA ARG A 388 -22.68 -12.35 -12.34
C ARG A 388 -22.89 -11.14 -11.42
N ILE A 389 -21.99 -10.14 -11.41
CA ILE A 389 -22.17 -8.91 -10.62
C ILE A 389 -23.08 -7.92 -11.38
N ASP A 390 -24.17 -7.47 -10.75
CA ASP A 390 -25.17 -6.59 -11.37
C ASP A 390 -24.60 -5.31 -12.00
N VAL A 391 -23.55 -4.71 -11.43
CA VAL A 391 -22.95 -3.47 -11.98
C VAL A 391 -21.96 -3.71 -13.12
N VAL A 392 -21.56 -4.95 -13.39
CA VAL A 392 -20.68 -5.30 -14.52
C VAL A 392 -21.51 -5.47 -15.78
N ARG A 393 -21.05 -4.88 -16.89
CA ARG A 393 -21.60 -5.05 -18.24
C ARG A 393 -20.94 -6.22 -18.96
N ASP A 394 -19.61 -6.29 -18.89
CA ASP A 394 -18.81 -7.39 -19.43
C ASP A 394 -17.43 -7.44 -18.72
N ALA A 395 -16.78 -8.59 -18.79
CA ALA A 395 -15.43 -8.84 -18.29
C ALA A 395 -14.66 -9.75 -19.27
N VAL A 396 -13.45 -9.34 -19.65
CA VAL A 396 -12.63 -10.04 -20.68
C VAL A 396 -11.19 -10.12 -20.20
N GLU A 397 -10.54 -11.26 -20.40
CA GLU A 397 -9.12 -11.45 -20.11
C GLU A 397 -8.24 -10.68 -21.14
N ASN A 398 -7.17 -10.06 -20.66
CA ASN A 398 -6.12 -9.45 -21.48
C ASN A 398 -4.75 -9.66 -20.82
N GLY A 399 -4.16 -10.84 -21.05
CA GLY A 399 -2.92 -11.27 -20.38
C GLY A 399 -3.13 -11.42 -18.88
N GLU A 400 -2.22 -10.86 -18.07
CA GLU A 400 -2.28 -10.93 -16.60
C GLU A 400 -3.39 -10.06 -15.96
N ASN A 401 -4.19 -9.35 -16.77
CA ASN A 401 -5.22 -8.41 -16.32
C ASN A 401 -6.60 -8.77 -16.87
N ILE A 402 -7.64 -8.43 -16.11
CA ILE A 402 -9.04 -8.53 -16.56
C ILE A 402 -9.56 -7.13 -16.88
N ILE A 403 -10.00 -6.92 -18.11
CA ILE A 403 -10.68 -5.70 -18.56
C ILE A 403 -12.15 -5.79 -18.18
N ILE A 404 -12.68 -4.75 -17.55
CA ILE A 404 -14.06 -4.71 -17.02
C ILE A 404 -14.78 -3.46 -17.53
N ALA A 405 -15.94 -3.66 -18.15
CA ALA A 405 -16.87 -2.60 -18.47
C ALA A 405 -18.01 -2.58 -17.43
N LEU A 406 -18.34 -1.42 -16.87
CA LEU A 406 -19.47 -1.27 -15.94
C LEU A 406 -20.74 -0.82 -16.68
N LYS A 407 -21.92 -1.14 -16.14
CA LYS A 407 -23.21 -0.70 -16.69
C LYS A 407 -23.44 0.77 -16.37
N THR A 408 -23.37 1.65 -17.38
CA THR A 408 -23.88 3.03 -17.33
C THR A 408 -25.32 3.04 -16.84
N LYS A 409 -25.63 3.93 -15.88
CA LYS A 409 -26.99 4.19 -15.40
C LYS A 409 -27.75 5.13 -16.34
#